data_AF-A0A939XM21-F1
#
_entry.id   AF-A0A939XM21-F1
#
_cell.length_a   1.000
_cell.length_b   1.000
_cell.length_c   1.000
_cell.angle_alpha   90.00
_cell.angle_beta   90.00
_cell.angle_gamma   90.00
#
_symmetry.space_group_name_H-M   'P 1'
#
loop_
_entity.id
_entity.type
_entity.pdbx_description
1 polymer ?
#
loop_
_entity_poly.entity_id
_entity_poly.type
_entity_poly.pdbx_seq_one_letter_code
_entity_poly.pdbx_strand_id
1 'polypeptide(L)' 'DDRKPNIAEMIKEHKFDLVINVPKNLSKTELDKDYVIRRLAIDFNIPLLTNARLAAAFIGAFLRYGIDDLKIKAWNEY' A
#
# COMPACT_ATOMS: atom_id res chain seq x y z
N ASP A 1 17.48 10.98 -22.79
CA ASP A 1 16.60 11.92 -22.09
C ASP A 1 15.73 11.20 -21.09
N ASP A 2 15.53 11.83 -19.93
CA ASP A 2 14.59 11.49 -18.85
C ASP A 2 14.63 10.05 -18.27
N ARG A 3 15.69 9.73 -17.52
CA ARG A 3 15.68 8.62 -16.54
C ARG A 3 14.83 9.00 -15.33
N LYS A 4 13.51 9.08 -15.50
CA LYS A 4 12.60 9.08 -14.35
C LYS A 4 12.72 7.70 -13.68
N PRO A 5 12.81 7.61 -12.34
CA PRO A 5 12.80 6.31 -11.68
C PRO A 5 11.51 5.58 -12.07
N ASN A 6 11.66 4.42 -12.70
CA ASN A 6 10.53 3.61 -13.12
C ASN A 6 9.95 2.95 -11.86
N ILE A 7 8.80 3.46 -11.37
CA ILE A 7 8.12 2.92 -10.18
C ILE A 7 7.91 1.41 -10.31
N ALA A 8 7.66 0.91 -11.53
CA ALA A 8 7.53 -0.52 -11.77
C ALA A 8 8.82 -1.29 -11.47
N GLU A 9 9.98 -0.76 -11.87
CA GLU A 9 11.28 -1.38 -11.55
C GLU A 9 11.57 -1.31 -10.05
N MET A 10 11.25 -0.19 -9.39
CA MET A 10 11.42 -0.08 -7.94
C MET A 10 10.55 -1.07 -7.16
N ILE A 11 9.32 -1.33 -7.62
CA ILE A 11 8.44 -2.36 -7.06
C ILE A 11 9.05 -3.76 -7.27
N LYS A 12 9.53 -4.06 -8.48
CA LYS A 12 10.20 -5.35 -8.78
C LYS A 12 11.44 -5.58 -7.93
N GLU A 13 12.22 -4.53 -7.69
CA GLU A 13 13.42 -4.56 -6.86
C GLU A 13 13.10 -4.51 -5.35
N HIS A 14 11.82 -4.61 -4.95
CA HIS A 14 11.37 -4.54 -3.56
C HIS A 14 11.91 -3.32 -2.81
N LYS A 15 11.97 -2.16 -3.48
CA LYS A 15 12.35 -0.88 -2.84
C LYS A 15 11.24 -0.33 -1.93
N PHE A 16 10.07 -0.95 -1.92
CA PHE A 16 8.92 -0.58 -1.11
C PHE A 16 8.39 -1.79 -0.35
N ASP A 17 8.14 -1.62 0.95
CA ASP A 17 7.54 -2.66 1.80
C ASP A 17 6.01 -2.52 1.92
N LEU A 18 5.45 -1.38 1.49
CA LEU A 18 4.03 -1.06 1.52
C LEU A 18 3.69 -0.03 0.43
N VAL A 19 2.59 -0.27 -0.29
CA VAL A 19 2.03 0.68 -1.26
C VAL A 19 0.70 1.24 -0.75
N ILE A 20 0.57 2.57 -0.70
CA ILE A 20 -0.70 3.26 -0.43
C ILE A 20 -1.11 3.99 -1.72
N ASN A 21 -2.07 3.45 -2.46
CA ASN A 21 -2.54 4.00 -3.74
C ASN A 21 -4.00 4.46 -3.62
N VAL A 22 -4.22 5.75 -3.35
CA VAL A 22 -5.56 6.36 -3.27
C VAL A 22 -5.79 7.21 -4.53
N PRO A 23 -6.82 6.92 -5.35
CA PRO A 23 -7.05 7.66 -6.59
C PRO A 23 -7.39 9.11 -6.30
N LYS A 24 -6.68 10.04 -6.95
CA LYS A 24 -6.87 11.49 -6.77
C LYS A 24 -7.98 12.05 -7.66
N ASN A 25 -8.16 11.49 -8.86
CA ASN A 25 -9.22 11.83 -9.80
C ASN A 25 -9.59 10.62 -10.66
N LEU A 26 -10.73 10.69 -11.36
CA LEU A 26 -11.27 9.60 -12.18
C LEU A 26 -10.90 9.71 -13.66
N SER A 27 -9.82 10.43 -13.98
CA SER A 27 -9.37 10.53 -15.36
C SER A 27 -8.84 9.17 -15.82
N LYS A 28 -9.18 8.76 -17.05
CA LYS A 28 -8.82 7.44 -17.58
C LYS A 28 -7.31 7.18 -17.49
N THR A 29 -6.50 8.17 -17.85
CA THR A 29 -5.03 8.06 -17.79
C THR A 29 -4.49 7.83 -16.38
N GLU A 30 -5.06 8.48 -15.37
CA GLU A 30 -4.63 8.26 -13.99
C GLU A 30 -5.12 6.92 -13.45
N LEU A 31 -6.35 6.51 -13.79
CA LEU A 31 -6.88 5.20 -13.44
C LEU A 31 -6.06 4.05 -14.04
N ASP A 32 -5.60 4.19 -15.29
CA ASP A 32 -4.74 3.22 -15.96
C ASP A 32 -3.37 3.09 -15.26
N LYS A 33 -2.76 4.21 -14.86
CA LYS A 33 -1.50 4.20 -14.10
C LYS A 33 -1.68 3.59 -12.71
N ASP A 34 -2.72 3.97 -12.00
CA ASP A 34 -3.06 3.42 -10.69
C ASP A 34 -3.29 1.92 -10.78
N TYR A 35 -3.97 1.45 -11.84
CA TYR A 35 -4.16 0.03 -12.08
C TYR A 35 -2.82 -0.71 -12.23
N VAL A 36 -1.88 -0.18 -13.02
CA VAL A 36 -0.54 -0.77 -13.18
C VAL A 36 0.18 -0.86 -11.85
N ILE A 37 0.17 0.19 -11.03
CA ILE A 37 0.84 0.20 -9.72
C ILE A 37 0.21 -0.83 -8.78
N ARG A 38 -1.13 -0.86 -8.69
CA ARG A 38 -1.83 -1.83 -7.85
C ARG A 38 -1.56 -3.26 -8.29
N ARG A 39 -1.54 -3.51 -9.60
CA ARG A 39 -1.29 -4.83 -10.15
C ARG A 39 0.13 -5.31 -9.82
N LEU A 40 1.13 -4.45 -10.02
CA LEU A 40 2.51 -4.76 -9.69
C LEU A 40 2.70 -5.02 -8.19
N ALA A 41 2.09 -4.24 -7.31
CA ALA A 41 2.18 -4.49 -5.87
C ALA A 41 1.68 -5.91 -5.52
N ILE A 42 0.55 -6.34 -6.09
CA ILE A 42 0.03 -7.69 -5.89
C ILE A 42 0.95 -8.76 -6.52
N ASP A 43 1.40 -8.57 -7.75
CA ASP A 43 2.25 -9.53 -8.46
C ASP A 43 3.59 -9.77 -7.73
N PHE A 44 4.11 -8.76 -7.01
CA PHE A 44 5.34 -8.83 -6.21
C PHE A 44 5.08 -9.03 -4.71
N ASN A 45 3.87 -9.44 -4.29
CA ASN A 45 3.51 -9.69 -2.89
C ASN A 45 3.81 -8.52 -1.93
N ILE A 46 3.70 -7.28 -2.40
CA ILE A 46 3.83 -6.07 -1.58
C ILE A 46 2.43 -5.67 -1.08
N PRO A 47 2.23 -5.51 0.24
CA PRO A 47 0.97 -5.04 0.80
C PRO A 47 0.48 -3.75 0.14
N LEU A 48 -0.83 -3.68 -0.13
CA LEU A 48 -1.47 -2.57 -0.85
C LEU A 48 -2.68 -2.04 -0.07
N LEU A 49 -2.72 -0.73 0.17
CA LEU A 49 -3.87 -0.01 0.71
C LEU A 49 -4.43 0.97 -0.33
N THR A 50 -5.74 0.91 -0.59
CA THR A 50 -6.41 1.73 -1.60
C THR A 50 -7.32 2.83 -1.03
N ASN A 51 -7.46 2.88 0.29
CA ASN A 51 -8.39 3.78 0.98
C ASN A 51 -7.63 4.67 1.98
N ALA A 52 -7.79 5.98 1.85
CA ALA A 52 -7.11 6.95 2.72
C ALA A 52 -7.54 6.84 4.19
N ARG A 53 -8.81 6.53 4.47
CA ARG A 53 -9.31 6.34 5.84
C ARG A 53 -8.70 5.10 6.47
N LEU A 54 -8.60 4.00 5.73
CA LEU A 54 -7.95 2.79 6.20
C LEU A 54 -6.46 3.02 6.43
N ALA A 55 -5.77 3.70 5.51
CA ALA A 55 -4.36 4.05 5.66
C ALA A 55 -4.12 4.94 6.89
N ALA A 56 -4.96 5.97 7.10
CA ALA A 56 -4.87 6.82 8.29
C ALA A 56 -5.12 6.05 9.58
N ALA A 57 -6.12 5.15 9.60
CA ALA A 57 -6.38 4.28 10.74
C ALA A 57 -5.20 3.33 11.01
N PHE A 58 -4.63 2.73 9.96
CA PHE A 58 -3.47 1.85 10.05
C PHE A 58 -2.25 2.56 10.62
N ILE A 59 -1.88 3.74 10.07
CA ILE A 59 -0.78 4.56 10.58
C ILE A 59 -1.06 4.99 12.04
N GLY A 60 -2.29 5.39 12.34
CA GLY A 60 -2.70 5.77 13.68
C GLY A 60 -2.59 4.62 14.69
N ALA A 61 -2.94 3.39 14.30
CA ALA A 61 -2.75 2.21 15.13
C ALA A 61 -1.26 1.90 15.30
N PHE A 62 -0.50 1.93 14.20
CA PHE A 62 0.94 1.62 14.18
C PHE A 62 1.76 2.56 15.09
N LEU A 63 1.38 3.84 15.17
CA LEU A 63 2.03 4.81 16.04
C LEU A 63 1.59 4.73 17.51
N ARG A 64 0.47 4.07 17.81
CA ARG A 64 -0.13 4.01 19.15
C ARG A 64 0.12 2.69 19.86
N TYR A 65 0.19 1.60 19.11
CA TYR A 65 0.33 0.25 19.66
C TYR A 65 1.73 -0.26 19.34
N GLY A 66 2.47 -0.64 20.39
CA GLY A 66 3.70 -1.39 20.25
C GLY A 66 3.43 -2.88 20.00
N ILE A 67 4.49 -3.64 19.77
CA ILE A 67 4.41 -5.10 19.63
C ILE A 67 3.84 -5.72 20.91
N ASP A 68 4.18 -5.18 22.08
CA ASP A 68 3.72 -5.67 23.38
C ASP A 68 2.21 -5.45 23.61
N ASP A 69 1.60 -4.49 22.90
CA ASP A 69 0.16 -4.21 22.99
C ASP A 69 -0.68 -5.16 22.11
N LEU A 70 -0.05 -5.84 21.15
CA LEU A 70 -0.69 -6.77 20.23
C LEU A 70 -0.94 -8.11 20.92
N LYS A 71 -2.10 -8.21 21.57
CA LYS A 71 -2.55 -9.46 22.21
C LYS A 71 -2.95 -10.49 21.14
N ILE A 72 -2.39 -11.68 21.25
CA ILE A 72 -2.91 -12.87 20.54
C ILE A 72 -4.25 -13.20 21.19
N LYS A 73 -5.34 -12.84 20.52
CA LYS A 73 -6.69 -13.22 20.93
C LYS A 73 -7.12 -14.48 20.20
N ALA A 74 -7.94 -15.30 20.83
CA ALA A 74 -8.56 -16.42 20.13
C ALA A 74 -9.53 -15.90 19.05
N TRP A 75 -9.74 -16.69 17.99
CA TRP A 75 -10.52 -16.25 16.82
C TRP A 75 -11.97 -15.87 17.16
N ASN A 76 -12.51 -16.43 18.24
CA ASN A 76 -13.85 -16.13 18.77
C ASN A 76 -13.93 -14.81 19.55
N GLU A 77 -12.82 -14.11 19.75
CA GLU A 77 -12.73 -12.83 20.47
C GLU A 77 -12.59 -11.62 19.52
N TYR A 78 -12.60 -11.84 18.20
CA TYR A 78 -12.63 -10.84 17.13
C TYR A 78 -14.00 -10.79 16.45
#